data_AF-A0A1F6NLT5-F1
#
_entry.id   AF-A0A1F6NLT5-F1
#
_cell.length_a   1.000
_cell.length_b   1.000
_cell.length_c   1.000
_cell.angle_alpha   90.00
_cell.angle_beta   90.00
_cell.angle_gamma   90.00
#
_symmetry.space_group_name_H-M   'P 1'
#
loop_
_entity.id
_entity.type
_entity.pdbx_description
1 polymer ?
#
loop_
_entity_poly.entity_id
_entity_poly.type
_entity_poly.pdbx_seq_one_letter_code
_entity_poly.pdbx_strand_id
1 'polypeptide(L)'
;MHTKLENQCGDCLKLAIEAAFTAKWQKVPYLQKLRLEIEVTKRLTRLEHELKIIDSKNYLDITQQLCDISKENTGWLNSLQKKETA
;
A
#
# COMPACT_ATOMS: atom_id res chain seq x y z
N MET A 1 7.44 11.00 13.95
CA MET A 1 6.25 10.25 13.50
C MET A 1 6.04 10.47 12.00
N HIS A 2 5.83 11.72 11.60
CA HIS A 2 5.64 12.11 10.20
C HIS A 2 6.70 11.56 9.22
N THR A 3 7.98 11.76 9.52
CA THR A 3 9.08 11.23 8.70
C THR A 3 9.02 9.70 8.51
N LYS A 4 8.52 8.97 9.50
CA LYS A 4 8.39 7.50 9.39
C LYS A 4 7.25 7.14 8.45
N LEU A 5 6.13 7.87 8.47
CA LEU A 5 5.02 7.69 7.54
C LEU A 5 5.44 8.05 6.12
N GLU A 6 6.17 9.16 5.92
CA GLU A 6 6.69 9.55 4.61
C GLU A 6 7.62 8.48 4.02
N ASN A 7 8.58 7.98 4.80
CA ASN A 7 9.46 6.90 4.38
C ASN A 7 8.66 5.64 4.01
N GLN A 8 7.62 5.32 4.79
CA GLN A 8 6.74 4.19 4.53
C GLN A 8 5.97 4.32 3.21
N CYS A 9 5.47 5.53 2.90
CA CYS A 9 4.86 5.83 1.60
C CYS A 9 5.88 5.67 0.45
N GLY A 10 7.13 6.10 0.66
CA GLY A 10 8.23 5.89 -0.29
C GLY A 10 8.51 4.41 -0.56
N ASP A 11 8.52 3.58 0.48
CA ASP A 11 8.68 2.13 0.36
C ASP A 11 7.52 1.49 -0.42
N CYS A 12 6.28 1.93 -0.17
CA CYS A 12 5.12 1.49 -0.94
C CYS A 12 5.26 1.85 -2.44
N LEU A 13 5.64 3.09 -2.73
CA LEU A 13 5.85 3.55 -4.11
C LEU A 13 6.94 2.74 -4.82
N LYS A 14 8.06 2.50 -4.13
CA LYS A 14 9.16 1.69 -4.66
C LYS A 14 8.71 0.28 -5.01
N LEU A 15 7.99 -0.39 -4.11
CA LEU A 15 7.48 -1.75 -4.34
C LEU A 15 6.46 -1.79 -5.49
N ALA A 16 5.61 -0.77 -5.61
CA ALA A 16 4.67 -0.66 -6.72
C ALA A 16 5.39 -0.51 -8.07
N ILE A 17 6.44 0.32 -8.12
CA ILE A 17 7.29 0.48 -9.31
C ILE A 17 8.00 -0.84 -9.64
N GLU A 18 8.63 -1.49 -8.65
CA GLU A 18 9.29 -2.78 -8.83
C GLU A 18 8.30 -3.83 -9.38
N ALA A 19 7.10 -3.93 -8.82
CA ALA A 19 6.05 -4.82 -9.32
C ALA A 19 5.58 -4.46 -10.74
N ALA A 20 5.51 -3.18 -11.09
CA ALA A 20 5.09 -2.73 -12.42
C ALA A 20 6.08 -3.19 -13.51
N PHE A 21 7.38 -3.04 -13.26
CA PHE A 21 8.46 -3.33 -14.21
C PHE A 21 9.02 -4.75 -14.15
N THR A 22 8.60 -5.55 -13.17
CA THR A 22 9.03 -6.95 -13.05
C THR A 22 8.25 -7.87 -14.00
N ALA A 23 8.87 -8.96 -14.48
CA ALA A 23 8.18 -9.97 -15.28
C ALA A 23 7.02 -10.62 -14.50
N LYS A 24 5.94 -10.99 -15.19
CA LYS A 24 4.65 -11.39 -14.58
C LYS A 24 4.78 -12.41 -13.42
N TRP A 25 5.60 -13.44 -13.58
CA TRP A 25 5.82 -14.52 -12.60
C TRP A 25 6.63 -14.09 -11.37
N GLN A 26 7.38 -12.99 -11.48
CA GLN A 26 8.17 -12.42 -10.38
C GLN A 26 7.47 -11.26 -9.67
N LYS A 27 6.26 -10.85 -10.10
CA LYS A 27 5.52 -9.74 -9.49
C LYS A 27 4.97 -10.07 -8.10
N VAL A 28 4.61 -11.34 -7.86
CA VAL A 28 3.87 -11.76 -6.66
C VAL A 28 4.60 -11.39 -5.35
N PRO A 29 5.92 -11.64 -5.19
CA PRO A 29 6.65 -11.24 -3.99
C PRO A 29 6.58 -9.72 -3.71
N TYR A 30 6.71 -8.89 -4.75
CA TYR A 30 6.63 -7.43 -4.60
C TYR A 30 5.24 -6.97 -4.17
N LEU A 31 4.18 -7.55 -4.74
CA LEU A 31 2.80 -7.21 -4.40
C LEU A 31 2.38 -7.71 -3.01
N GLN A 32 2.91 -8.85 -2.57
CA GLN A 32 2.73 -9.34 -1.20
C GLN A 32 3.43 -8.42 -0.20
N LYS A 33 4.66 -7.99 -0.50
CA LYS A 33 5.37 -7.03 0.34
C LYS A 33 4.67 -5.67 0.36
N LEU A 34 4.23 -5.16 -0.80
CA LEU A 34 3.46 -3.94 -0.91
C LEU A 34 2.18 -3.99 -0.05
N ARG A 35 1.48 -5.14 -0.04
CA ARG A 35 0.31 -5.35 0.83
C ARG A 35 0.64 -5.10 2.30
N LEU A 36 1.77 -5.62 2.78
CA LEU A 36 2.20 -5.43 4.16
C LEU A 36 2.51 -3.96 4.44
N GLU A 37 3.28 -3.31 3.57
CA GLU A 37 3.67 -1.90 3.78
C GLU A 37 2.46 -0.95 3.75
N ILE A 38 1.43 -1.24 2.96
CA ILE A 38 0.16 -0.49 2.96
C ILE A 38 -0.53 -0.59 4.33
N GLU A 39 -0.60 -1.77 4.93
CA GLU A 39 -1.22 -1.96 6.26
C GLU A 39 -0.45 -1.24 7.37
N VAL A 40 0.88 -1.23 7.27
CA VAL A 40 1.73 -0.43 8.17
C VAL A 40 1.42 1.06 8.00
N THR A 41 1.31 1.55 6.76
CA THR A 41 1.00 2.95 6.45
C THR A 41 -0.37 3.36 7.02
N LYS A 42 -1.39 2.51 6.89
CA LYS A 42 -2.72 2.73 7.51
C LYS A 42 -2.62 2.87 9.03
N ARG A 43 -1.86 1.99 9.68
CA ARG A 43 -1.65 2.04 11.14
C ARG A 43 -0.95 3.33 11.57
N LEU A 44 0.09 3.73 10.84
CA LEU A 44 0.81 4.99 11.12
C LEU A 44 -0.09 6.20 10.93
N THR A 45 -0.88 6.23 9.86
CA THR A 45 -1.86 7.31 9.59
C THR A 45 -2.88 7.44 10.72
N ARG A 46 -3.40 6.31 11.22
CA ARG A 46 -4.30 6.29 12.39
C ARG A 46 -3.62 6.85 13.64
N LEU A 47 -2.37 6.47 13.89
CA LEU A 47 -1.61 6.99 15.02
C LEU A 47 -1.36 8.51 14.90
N GLU A 48 -1.10 9.04 13.70
CA GLU A 48 -0.97 10.50 13.52
C GLU A 48 -2.27 11.23 13.86
N HIS A 49 -3.42 10.66 13.51
CA HIS A 49 -4.73 11.20 13.88
C HIS A 49 -4.99 11.12 15.39
N GLU A 50 -4.72 9.97 16.01
CA GLU A 50 -4.84 9.77 17.47
C GLU A 50 -3.95 10.75 18.26
N LEU A 51 -2.76 11.05 17.74
CA LEU A 51 -1.82 12.03 18.30
C LEU A 51 -2.16 13.49 17.94
N LYS A 52 -3.25 13.73 17.21
CA LYS A 52 -3.70 15.05 16.73
C LYS A 52 -2.66 15.78 15.87
N ILE A 53 -1.80 15.04 15.18
CA ILE A 53 -0.83 15.58 14.21
C ILE A 53 -1.57 15.97 12.92
N ILE A 54 -2.55 15.15 12.51
CA ILE A 54 -3.44 15.43 11.38
C ILE A 54 -4.90 15.56 11.87
N ASP A 55 -5.66 16.43 11.22
CA ASP A 55 -7.08 16.57 11.49
C ASP A 55 -7.92 15.43 10.88
N SER A 56 -9.21 15.38 11.24
CA SER A 56 -10.12 14.33 10.76
C SER A 56 -10.36 14.36 9.26
N LYS A 57 -10.25 15.52 8.60
CA LYS A 57 -10.44 15.64 7.15
C LYS A 57 -9.26 15.00 6.44
N ASN A 58 -8.04 15.39 6.81
CA ASN A 58 -6.80 14.80 6.27
C ASN A 58 -6.73 13.31 6.57
N TYR A 59 -7.11 12.88 7.78
CA TYR A 59 -7.17 11.46 8.13
C TYR A 59 -8.12 10.67 7.22
N LEU A 60 -9.32 11.20 6.96
CA LEU A 60 -10.30 10.55 6.09
C LEU A 60 -9.81 10.46 4.65
N ASP A 61 -9.27 11.56 4.11
CA ASP A 61 -8.76 11.65 2.75
C ASP A 61 -7.60 10.66 2.52
N ILE A 62 -6.61 10.64 3.44
CA ILE A 62 -5.47 9.71 3.36
C ILE A 62 -5.93 8.26 3.51
N THR A 63 -6.82 7.98 4.46
CA THR A 63 -7.33 6.62 4.70
C THR A 63 -8.09 6.09 3.48
N GLN A 64 -8.87 6.95 2.81
CA GLN A 64 -9.58 6.58 1.59
C GLN A 64 -8.59 6.22 0.47
N GLN A 65 -7.55 7.04 0.25
CA GLN A 65 -6.50 6.74 -0.73
C GLN A 65 -5.80 5.41 -0.42
N LEU A 66 -5.43 5.16 0.84
CA LEU A 66 -4.80 3.90 1.26
C LEU A 66 -5.73 2.68 1.09
N CYS A 67 -7.04 2.87 1.25
CA CYS A 67 -8.03 1.84 0.98
C CYS A 67 -8.07 1.48 -0.51
N ASP A 68 -8.07 2.48 -1.37
CA ASP A 68 -8.11 2.27 -2.81
C ASP A 68 -6.81 1.65 -3.34
N ILE A 69 -5.64 2.10 -2.86
CA ILE A 69 -4.35 1.45 -3.17
C ILE A 69 -4.35 -0.04 -2.73
N SER A 70 -4.94 -0.34 -1.58
CA SER A 70 -5.06 -1.71 -1.07
C SER A 70 -5.95 -2.60 -1.96
N LYS A 71 -7.05 -2.05 -2.48
CA LYS A 71 -7.94 -2.73 -3.45
C LYS A 71 -7.21 -2.99 -4.76
N GLU A 72 -6.49 -2.00 -5.30
CA GLU A 72 -5.73 -2.15 -6.55
C GLU A 72 -4.65 -3.23 -6.43
N ASN A 73 -3.87 -3.23 -5.35
CA ASN A 73 -2.86 -4.27 -5.09
C ASN A 73 -3.49 -5.67 -5.00
N THR A 74 -4.67 -5.78 -4.37
CA THR A 74 -5.43 -7.04 -4.27
C THR A 74 -5.95 -7.48 -5.65
N GLY A 75 -6.43 -6.54 -6.46
CA GLY A 75 -6.85 -6.79 -7.84
C GLY A 75 -5.71 -7.36 -8.69
N TRP A 76 -4.50 -6.80 -8.56
CA TRP A 76 -3.31 -7.32 -9.23
C TRP A 76 -2.98 -8.74 -8.80
N LEU A 77 -2.91 -9.03 -7.49
CA LEU A 77 -2.66 -10.36 -6.97
C LEU A 77 -3.68 -11.40 -7.50
N ASN A 78 -4.97 -11.05 -7.47
CA ASN A 78 -6.04 -11.93 -7.97
C ASN A 78 -5.92 -12.18 -9.48
N SER A 79 -5.52 -11.17 -10.26
CA SER A 79 -5.33 -11.30 -11.71
C SER A 79 -4.19 -12.25 -12.09
N LEU A 80 -3.19 -12.39 -11.21
CA LEU A 80 -2.06 -13.29 -11.38
C LEU A 80 -2.46 -14.73 -11.04
N GLN A 81 -3.17 -14.93 -9.93
CA GLN A 81 -3.63 -16.26 -9.50
C GLN A 81 -4.65 -16.90 -10.45
N LYS A 82 -5.61 -16.10 -10.98
CA LYS A 82 -6.62 -16.62 -11.93
C LYS A 82 -6.05 -17.09 -13.27
N LYS A 83 -4.80 -16.73 -13.60
CA LYS A 83 -4.14 -17.13 -14.85
C LYS A 83 -3.18 -18.33 -14.70
N GLU A 84 -2.95 -18.85 -13.49
CA GLU A 84 -2.24 -20.12 -13.28
C GLU A 84 -3.15 -21.34 -13.40
N THR A 85 -4.47 -21.15 -13.32
CA THR A 85 -5.49 -22.22 -13.35
C THR A 85 -6.23 -22.32 -14.69
N ALA A 86 -5.81 -21.58 -15.72
CA ALA A 86 -6.34 -21.61 -17.08
C ALA A 86 -5.22 -21.91 -18.08
#